data_AF-R3TGP9-F1
#
_entry.id   AF-R3TGP9-F1
#
_cell.length_a   1.000
_cell.length_b   1.000
_cell.length_c   1.000
_cell.angle_alpha   90.00
_cell.angle_beta   90.00
_cell.angle_gamma   90.00
#
_symmetry.space_group_name_H-M   'P 1'
#
loop_
_entity.id
_entity.type
_entity.pdbx_description
1 polymer ?
#
loop_
_entity_poly.entity_id
_entity_poly.type
_entity_poly.pdbx_seq_one_letter_code
_entity_poly.pdbx_strand_id
1 'polypeptide(L)'
;MKKLIQDFKDTRVGNEDFLYWFLVRKLSLGGKLFLSAILWGLFFKYGYNLWAMILLFEGVILLSLLTGIVWLIQFFIKKSKGRQRK
;
A
#
# COMPACT_ATOMS: atom_id res chain seq x y z
N MET A 1 -10.08 9.10 11.08
CA MET A 1 -10.18 8.21 9.90
C MET A 1 -11.35 8.54 8.97
N LYS A 2 -12.60 8.68 9.45
CA LYS A 2 -13.78 8.94 8.57
C LYS A 2 -13.60 10.13 7.60
N LYS A 3 -13.05 11.25 8.09
CA LYS A 3 -12.79 12.45 7.27
C LYS A 3 -11.75 12.23 6.16
N LEU A 4 -10.77 11.36 6.39
CA LEU A 4 -9.65 11.13 5.46
C LEU A 4 -10.07 10.19 4.32
N ILE A 5 -10.94 9.23 4.61
CA ILE A 5 -11.57 8.37 3.60
C ILE A 5 -12.57 9.18 2.76
N GLN A 6 -13.29 10.11 3.39
CA GLN A 6 -14.20 11.01 2.68
C GLN A 6 -13.42 11.92 1.72
N ASP A 7 -12.37 12.60 2.23
CA ASP A 7 -11.47 13.40 1.40
C ASP A 7 -10.87 12.59 0.23
N PHE A 8 -10.50 11.33 0.47
CA PHE A 8 -10.03 10.45 -0.60
C PHE A 8 -11.10 10.22 -1.66
N LYS A 9 -12.33 9.88 -1.28
CA LYS A 9 -13.41 9.66 -2.24
C LYS A 9 -13.74 10.91 -3.05
N ASP A 10 -13.65 12.08 -2.42
CA ASP A 10 -14.06 13.35 -3.01
C ASP A 10 -12.99 13.95 -3.92
N THR A 11 -11.71 13.72 -3.60
CA THR A 11 -10.58 14.33 -4.34
C THR A 11 -9.81 13.35 -5.21
N ARG A 12 -10.19 12.06 -5.21
CA ARG A 12 -9.56 11.08 -6.07
C ARG A 12 -9.91 11.25 -7.53
N VAL A 13 -8.93 11.06 -8.41
CA VAL A 13 -9.13 11.12 -9.85
C VAL A 13 -9.04 9.71 -10.46
N GLY A 14 -10.15 9.23 -11.03
CA GLY A 14 -10.21 7.92 -11.68
C GLY A 14 -10.12 6.74 -10.71
N ASN A 15 -9.30 5.74 -11.06
CA ASN A 15 -9.05 4.54 -10.26
C ASN A 15 -7.75 4.62 -9.46
N GLU A 16 -7.38 5.79 -8.97
CA GLU A 16 -6.16 5.94 -8.17
C GLU A 16 -6.25 5.22 -6.81
N ASP A 17 -5.14 4.61 -6.42
CA ASP A 17 -5.02 3.92 -5.13
C ASP A 17 -4.94 4.91 -3.97
N PHE A 18 -5.49 4.52 -2.82
CA PHE A 18 -5.49 5.34 -1.62
C PHE A 18 -4.09 5.77 -1.19
N LEU A 19 -3.11 4.87 -1.27
CA LEU A 19 -1.73 5.17 -0.91
C LEU A 19 -1.11 6.21 -1.85
N TYR A 20 -1.38 6.06 -3.15
CA TYR A 20 -0.91 7.00 -4.16
C TYR A 20 -1.51 8.39 -3.96
N TRP A 21 -2.84 8.48 -3.81
CA TRP A 21 -3.51 9.74 -3.49
C TRP A 21 -2.94 10.39 -2.22
N PHE A 22 -2.78 9.58 -1.18
CA PHE A 22 -2.32 10.06 0.12
C PHE A 22 -0.92 10.64 0.02
N LEU A 23 0.01 9.90 -0.59
CA LEU A 23 1.41 10.32 -0.74
C LEU A 23 1.57 11.49 -1.71
N VAL A 24 0.84 11.51 -2.83
CA VAL A 24 1.06 12.49 -3.91
C VAL A 24 0.30 13.78 -3.66
N ARG A 25 -0.98 13.69 -3.28
CA ARG A 25 -1.90 14.85 -3.21
C ARG A 25 -2.15 15.34 -1.81
N LYS A 26 -2.37 14.43 -0.84
CA LYS A 26 -2.74 14.84 0.53
C LYS A 26 -1.52 15.19 1.38
N LEU A 27 -0.41 14.50 1.18
CA LEU A 27 0.80 14.71 1.96
C LEU A 27 1.48 16.02 1.55
N SER A 28 1.65 16.92 2.53
CA SER A 28 2.36 18.18 2.33
C SER A 28 3.83 17.93 1.99
N LEU A 29 4.51 18.93 1.42
CA LEU A 29 5.92 18.84 1.08
C LEU A 29 6.78 18.48 2.30
N GLY A 30 6.47 19.06 3.47
CA GLY A 30 7.10 18.71 4.74
C GLY A 30 6.80 17.28 5.19
N GLY A 31 5.58 16.80 4.99
CA GLY A 31 5.23 15.40 5.26
C GLY A 31 5.98 14.42 4.37
N LYS A 32 6.16 14.75 3.08
CA LYS A 32 6.97 13.97 2.13
C LYS A 32 8.43 13.90 2.56
N LEU A 33 9.01 15.03 2.95
CA LEU A 33 10.38 15.10 3.47
C LEU A 33 10.56 14.32 4.77
N PHE A 34 9.59 14.39 5.68
CA PHE A 34 9.61 13.62 6.93
C PHE A 34 9.54 12.11 6.68
N LEU A 35 8.63 11.67 5.81
CA LEU A 35 8.54 10.26 5.39
C LEU A 35 9.84 9.80 4.71
N SER A 36 10.42 10.63 3.86
CA SER A 36 11.71 10.34 3.22
C SER A 36 12.84 10.23 4.26
N ALA A 37 12.90 11.13 5.23
CA ALA A 37 13.90 11.10 6.31
C ALA A 37 13.75 9.85 7.18
N ILE A 38 12.52 9.43 7.48
CA ILE A 38 12.26 8.16 8.19
C ILE A 38 12.75 6.98 7.35
N LEU A 39 12.39 6.92 6.07
CA LEU A 39 12.82 5.84 5.18
C LEU A 39 14.35 5.77 5.08
N TRP A 40 15.02 6.90 4.93
CA TRP A 40 16.48 6.99 4.95
C TRP A 40 17.07 6.58 6.30
N GLY A 41 16.45 6.98 7.42
CA GLY A 41 16.87 6.57 8.75
C GLY A 41 16.76 5.07 8.97
N LEU A 42 15.67 4.45 8.54
CA LEU A 42 15.53 2.99 8.50
C LEU A 42 16.58 2.37 7.57
N PHE A 43 16.80 2.94 6.39
CA PHE A 43 17.80 2.45 5.46
C PHE A 43 19.22 2.50 6.04
N PHE A 44 19.62 3.57 6.71
CA PHE A 44 20.93 3.62 7.36
C PHE A 44 21.02 2.69 8.58
N LYS A 45 19.93 2.54 9.34
CA LYS A 45 19.90 1.66 10.52
C LYS A 45 19.95 0.17 10.15
N TYR A 46 19.31 -0.22 9.06
CA TYR A 46 19.12 -1.62 8.67
C TYR A 46 19.90 -2.02 7.42
N GLY A 47 20.34 -1.07 6.58
CA GLY A 47 21.06 -1.32 5.33
C GLY A 47 22.49 -1.83 5.54
N TYR A 48 23.11 -1.57 6.69
CA TYR A 48 24.40 -2.16 7.06
C TYR A 48 24.27 -3.51 7.78
N ASN A 49 23.06 -3.91 8.18
CA ASN A 49 22.80 -5.17 8.85
C ASN A 49 22.02 -6.10 7.90
N LEU A 50 22.75 -6.97 7.20
CA LEU A 50 22.19 -7.95 6.25
C LEU A 50 21.01 -8.74 6.84
N TRP A 51 21.06 -9.07 8.12
CA TRP A 51 20.00 -9.83 8.79
C TRP A 51 18.69 -9.03 8.89
N ALA A 52 18.79 -7.73 9.17
CA ALA A 52 17.63 -6.85 9.18
C ALA A 52 17.08 -6.59 7.76
N MET A 53 17.95 -6.53 6.76
CA MET A 53 17.53 -6.46 5.36
C MET A 53 16.72 -7.70 4.96
N ILE A 54 17.18 -8.90 5.33
CA ILE A 54 16.46 -10.16 5.09
C ILE A 54 15.08 -10.14 5.77
N LEU A 55 15.01 -9.75 7.05
CA LEU A 55 13.72 -9.66 7.77
C LEU A 55 12.76 -8.64 7.17
N LEU A 56 13.25 -7.49 6.69
CA LEU A 56 12.42 -6.50 5.99
C LEU A 56 11.87 -7.06 4.67
N PHE A 57 12.72 -7.72 3.88
CA PHE A 57 12.30 -8.37 2.64
C PHE A 57 11.30 -9.50 2.91
N GLU A 58 11.55 -10.33 3.93
CA GLU A 58 10.65 -11.39 4.36
C GLU A 58 9.28 -10.83 4.74
N GLY A 59 9.23 -9.72 5.48
CA GLY A 59 8.00 -9.02 5.81
C GLY A 59 7.25 -8.48 4.58
N VAL A 60 7.96 -7.90 3.61
CA VAL A 60 7.36 -7.42 2.35
C VAL A 60 6.81 -8.59 1.54
N ILE A 61 7.53 -9.71 1.46
CA ILE A 61 7.08 -10.92 0.76
C ILE A 61 5.82 -11.49 1.42
N LEU A 62 5.79 -11.58 2.75
CA LEU A 62 4.62 -12.03 3.51
C LEU A 62 3.40 -11.14 3.25
N LEU A 63 3.56 -9.81 3.29
CA LEU A 63 2.47 -8.87 2.98
C LEU A 63 2.00 -8.99 1.52
N SER A 64 2.93 -9.20 0.58
CA SER A 64 2.61 -9.41 -0.83
C SER A 64 1.84 -10.72 -1.05
N LEU A 65 2.23 -11.81 -0.38
CA LEU A 65 1.50 -13.08 -0.43
C LEU A 65 0.09 -12.95 0.12
N LEU A 66 -0.08 -12.29 1.27
CA LEU A 66 -1.40 -12.06 1.88
C LEU A 66 -2.32 -11.26 0.96
N THR A 67 -1.81 -10.16 0.39
CA THR A 67 -2.58 -9.33 -0.56
C THR A 67 -2.90 -10.09 -1.85
N GLY A 68 -1.96 -10.88 -2.37
CA GLY A 68 -2.17 -11.76 -3.52
C GLY A 68 -3.26 -12.81 -3.29
N ILE A 69 -3.29 -13.45 -2.11
CA ILE A 69 -4.33 -14.42 -1.73
C ILE A 69 -5.69 -13.76 -1.67
N VAL A 70 -5.81 -12.59 -1.02
CA VAL A 70 -7.07 -11.84 -0.96
C VAL A 70 -7.57 -11.48 -2.36
N TRP A 71 -6.66 -11.02 -3.23
CA TRP A 71 -6.99 -10.71 -4.62
C TRP A 71 -7.46 -11.95 -5.40
N LEU A 72 -6.79 -13.10 -5.21
CA LEU A 72 -7.18 -14.40 -5.76
C LEU A 72 -8.59 -14.82 -5.33
N ILE A 73 -8.89 -14.70 -4.03
CA ILE A 73 -10.23 -15.01 -3.49
C ILE A 73 -11.29 -14.10 -4.14
N GLN A 74 -11.03 -12.79 -4.21
CA GLN A 74 -11.93 -11.84 -4.87
C GLN A 74 -12.12 -12.18 -6.36
N PHE A 75 -11.06 -12.59 -7.05
CA PHE A 75 -11.11 -13.01 -8.45
C PHE A 75 -12.00 -14.25 -8.65
N PHE A 76 -11.86 -15.28 -7.80
CA PHE A 76 -12.70 -16.48 -7.86
C PHE A 76 -14.17 -16.18 -7.54
N ILE A 77 -14.45 -15.35 -6.53
CA ILE A 77 -15.83 -14.93 -6.21
C ILE A 77 -16.45 -14.18 -7.39
N LYS A 78 -15.70 -13.24 -7.99
CA LYS A 78 -16.17 -12.47 -9.17
C LYS A 78 -16.43 -13.38 -10.37
N LYS A 79 -15.54 -14.35 -10.63
CA LYS A 79 -15.67 -15.34 -11.70
C LYS A 79 -16.88 -16.26 -11.49
N SER A 80 -17.15 -16.67 -10.26
CA SER A 80 -18.32 -17.48 -9.89
C SER A 80 -19.64 -16.74 -10.14
N LYS A 81 -19.75 -15.49 -9.66
CA LYS A 81 -20.95 -14.65 -9.87
C LYS A 81 -21.20 -14.30 -11.34
N GLY A 82 -20.15 -14.14 -12.15
CA GLY A 82 -20.29 -13.92 -13.59
C GLY A 82 -20.80 -15.12 -14.39
N ARG A 83 -20.72 -16.33 -13.83
CA ARG A 83 -21.14 -17.58 -14.48
C ARG A 83 -22.61 -17.93 -14.22
N GLN A 84 -23.25 -17.38 -13.18
CA GLN A 84 -24.69 -17.56 -12.89
C GLN A 84 -25.62 -16.55 -13.57
N ARG A 85 -25.08 -15.61 -14.36
CA ARG A 85 -25.87 -14.62 -15.14
C ARG A 85 -25.86 -14.89 -16.65
N LYS A 86 -25.32 -16.02 -17.10
CA LYS A 86 -25.45 -16.55 -18.46
C LYS A 86 -26.34 -17.77 -18.40
#